data_AF-A0A357L6G3-F1
#
_entry.id   AF-A0A357L6G3-F1
#
_cell.length_a   1.000
_cell.length_b   1.000
_cell.length_c   1.000
_cell.angle_alpha   90.00
_cell.angle_beta   90.00
_cell.angle_gamma   90.00
#
_symmetry.space_group_name_H-M   'P 1'
#
loop_
_entity.id
_entity.type
_entity.pdbx_description
1 polymer ?
#
loop_
_entity_poly.entity_id
_entity_poly.type
_entity_poly.pdbx_seq_one_letter_code
_entity_poly.pdbx_strand_id
1 'polypeptide(L)'
;MTRAAAPAPPFPRPGKRPPAEEPAPSSKAKGRGARSNEAGRYEALTREAADDGWDFEDEPAPNATDVTTETPRTIINYLSSPFVGFDRTINPYRG
;
A
#
# COMPACT_ATOMS: atom_id res chain seq x y z
N MET A 1 -29.18 55.26 2.97
CA MET A 1 -29.75 54.44 4.07
C MET A 1 -29.49 52.98 3.74
N THR A 2 -28.33 52.46 4.14
CA THR A 2 -27.90 51.08 3.86
C THR A 2 -27.77 50.35 5.18
N ARG A 3 -28.69 49.41 5.41
CA ARG A 3 -28.77 48.52 6.55
C ARG A 3 -27.57 47.57 6.50
N ALA A 4 -26.67 47.67 7.48
CA ALA A 4 -25.57 46.73 7.63
C ALA A 4 -26.12 45.31 7.85
N ALA A 5 -25.65 44.37 7.04
CA ALA A 5 -25.94 42.95 7.19
C ALA A 5 -25.25 42.44 8.47
N ALA A 6 -26.00 41.76 9.33
CA ALA A 6 -25.45 41.15 10.54
C ALA A 6 -24.40 40.08 10.15
N PRO A 7 -23.28 39.96 10.90
CA PRO A 7 -22.24 38.99 10.61
C PRO A 7 -22.77 37.56 10.75
N ALA A 8 -22.28 36.67 9.88
CA ALA A 8 -22.67 35.27 9.87
C ALA A 8 -22.38 34.60 11.23
N PRO A 9 -23.26 33.72 11.72
CA PRO A 9 -23.06 33.06 13.00
C PRO A 9 -21.81 32.16 12.95
N PRO A 10 -21.08 32.04 14.08
CA PRO A 10 -19.79 31.35 14.14
C PRO A 10 -19.86 29.82 14.00
N PHE A 11 -21.05 29.23 13.81
CA PHE A 11 -21.23 27.79 13.73
C PHE A 11 -22.08 27.38 12.51
N PRO A 12 -21.65 26.36 11.74
CA PRO A 12 -22.45 25.81 10.66
C PRO A 12 -23.70 25.11 11.23
N ARG A 13 -24.83 25.23 10.52
CA ARG A 13 -26.07 24.55 10.89
C ARG A 13 -25.82 23.03 10.85
N PRO A 14 -26.25 22.26 11.87
CA PRO A 14 -26.12 20.81 11.81
C PRO A 14 -27.07 20.30 10.72
N GLY A 15 -26.54 19.66 9.66
CA GLY A 15 -27.39 19.05 8.64
C GLY A 15 -26.82 18.86 7.23
N LYS A 16 -25.60 19.30 6.91
CA LYS A 16 -24.92 18.84 5.69
C LYS A 16 -23.46 18.52 5.99
N ARG A 17 -23.15 17.22 6.03
CA ARG A 17 -21.78 16.75 5.90
C ARG A 17 -21.28 17.22 4.52
N PRO A 18 -20.15 17.95 4.42
CA PRO A 18 -19.55 18.19 3.11
C PRO A 18 -19.22 16.84 2.46
N PRO A 19 -19.28 16.73 1.12
CA PRO A 19 -18.93 15.49 0.45
C PRO A 19 -17.53 15.07 0.92
N ALA A 20 -17.38 13.83 1.37
CA ALA A 20 -16.08 13.30 1.74
C ALA A 20 -15.17 13.44 0.52
N GLU A 21 -14.05 14.14 0.70
CA GLU A 21 -12.99 14.21 -0.30
C GLU A 21 -12.56 12.78 -0.63
N GLU A 22 -12.78 12.39 -1.88
CA GLU A 22 -12.49 11.03 -2.35
C GLU A 22 -11.01 10.73 -2.08
N PRO A 23 -10.66 9.66 -1.35
CA PRO A 23 -9.25 9.37 -1.09
C PRO A 23 -8.56 9.15 -2.44
N ALA A 24 -7.49 9.92 -2.66
CA ALA A 24 -6.64 9.86 -3.84
C ALA A 24 -6.31 8.39 -4.20
N PRO A 25 -6.26 8.04 -5.50
CA PRO A 25 -6.09 6.66 -5.91
C PRO A 25 -4.75 6.15 -5.37
N SER A 26 -4.81 5.25 -4.37
CA SER A 26 -3.61 4.57 -3.89
C SER A 26 -3.06 3.75 -5.06
N SER A 27 -1.98 4.21 -5.70
CA SER A 27 -1.15 3.38 -6.55
C SER A 27 -0.46 2.37 -5.64
N LYS A 28 -1.21 1.33 -5.25
CA LYS A 28 -0.75 0.27 -4.36
C LYS A 28 0.45 -0.42 -5.01
N ALA A 29 1.65 -0.07 -4.58
CA ALA A 29 2.81 -0.92 -4.78
C ALA A 29 2.46 -2.31 -4.24
N LYS A 30 2.62 -3.33 -5.08
CA LYS A 30 2.30 -4.72 -4.73
C LYS A 30 3.39 -5.23 -3.78
N GLY A 31 3.26 -4.85 -2.51
CA GLY A 31 4.19 -5.16 -1.43
C GLY A 31 3.47 -5.76 -0.22
N ARG A 32 4.25 -6.34 0.69
CA ARG A 32 3.77 -6.81 1.99
C ARG A 32 3.67 -5.61 2.93
N GLY A 33 2.66 -4.77 2.77
CA GLY A 33 2.45 -3.56 3.55
C GLY A 33 0.98 -3.24 3.81
N ALA A 34 0.73 -2.32 4.75
CA ALA A 34 -0.62 -1.85 5.04
C ALA A 34 -1.19 -1.13 3.81
N ARG A 35 -2.42 -1.52 3.41
CA ARG A 35 -3.08 -0.98 2.21
C ARG A 35 -3.64 0.43 2.40
N SER A 36 -3.73 0.88 3.64
CA SER A 36 -4.35 2.12 4.07
C SER A 36 -3.77 2.51 5.41
N ASN A 37 -3.67 3.82 5.66
CA ASN A 37 -3.34 4.39 6.96
C ASN A 37 -4.60 4.84 7.73
N GLU A 38 -5.77 4.28 7.40
CA GLU A 38 -7.03 4.61 8.05
C GLU A 38 -7.06 4.07 9.50
N ALA A 39 -7.53 4.90 10.43
CA ALA A 39 -7.68 4.50 11.83
C ALA A 39 -8.77 3.42 11.99
N GLY A 40 -8.57 2.50 12.92
CA GLY A 40 -9.54 1.45 13.22
C GLY A 40 -10.84 2.00 13.82
N ARG A 41 -11.93 1.23 13.71
CA ARG A 41 -13.29 1.64 14.16
C ARG A 41 -13.41 2.03 15.63
N TYR A 42 -12.51 1.56 16.48
CA TYR A 42 -12.53 1.82 17.93
C TYR A 42 -11.37 2.70 18.37
N GLU A 43 -10.65 3.32 17.43
CA GLU A 43 -9.58 4.26 17.75
C GLU A 43 -10.18 5.58 18.23
N ALA A 44 -9.69 6.09 19.34
CA ALA A 44 -10.14 7.37 19.90
C ALA A 44 -9.64 8.57 19.10
N LEU A 45 -8.57 8.39 18.31
CA LEU A 45 -7.92 9.45 17.54
C LEU A 45 -7.75 9.00 16.08
N THR A 46 -7.96 9.93 15.15
CA THR A 46 -7.65 9.75 13.73
C THR A 46 -6.38 10.50 13.35
N ARG A 47 -5.77 10.12 12.23
CA ARG A 47 -4.62 10.81 11.64
C ARG A 47 -5.06 11.46 10.35
N GLU A 48 -4.70 12.71 10.16
CA GLU A 48 -4.90 13.44 8.91
C GLU A 48 -3.53 13.71 8.29
N ALA A 49 -3.43 13.54 6.98
CA ALA A 49 -2.26 13.96 6.24
C ALA A 49 -2.28 15.48 6.18
N ALA A 50 -1.28 16.12 6.79
CA ALA A 50 -1.09 17.55 6.72
C ALA A 50 0.23 17.80 5.99
N ASP A 51 0.18 18.73 5.04
CA ASP A 51 1.38 19.30 4.45
C ASP A 51 2.07 20.18 5.51
N ASP A 52 3.32 19.87 5.83
CA ASP A 52 4.12 20.63 6.78
C ASP A 52 4.84 21.82 6.12
N GLY A 53 4.61 22.04 4.82
CA GLY A 53 5.12 23.15 4.02
C GLY A 53 6.55 22.93 3.52
N TRP A 54 7.08 21.71 3.64
CA TRP A 54 8.37 21.33 3.10
C TRP A 54 8.19 20.66 1.74
N ASP A 55 8.80 21.23 0.69
CA ASP A 55 8.89 20.57 -0.62
C ASP A 55 9.86 19.38 -0.52
N PHE A 56 9.32 18.18 -0.33
CA PHE A 56 10.06 16.95 -0.56
C PHE A 56 9.88 16.54 -2.03
N GLU A 57 10.90 16.76 -2.86
CA GLU A 57 11.00 16.01 -4.13
C GLU A 57 11.35 14.56 -3.78
N ASP A 58 10.39 13.67 -3.52
CA ASP A 58 10.71 12.26 -3.34
C ASP A 58 9.50 11.34 -3.55
N GLU A 59 9.15 11.10 -4.82
CA GLU A 59 8.53 9.81 -5.15
C GLU A 59 9.67 8.79 -5.20
N PRO A 60 9.74 7.80 -4.29
CA PRO A 60 10.78 6.80 -4.35
C PRO A 60 10.66 6.08 -5.68
N ALA A 61 11.76 6.08 -6.45
CA ALA A 61 11.81 5.35 -7.71
C ALA A 61 11.33 3.91 -7.48
N PRO A 62 10.48 3.38 -8.38
CA PRO A 62 9.98 2.02 -8.23
C PRO A 62 11.15 1.05 -8.07
N ASN A 63 10.99 0.06 -7.18
CA ASN A 63 12.00 -0.99 -7.00
C ASN A 63 12.42 -1.53 -8.37
N ALA A 64 13.72 -1.43 -8.67
CA ALA A 64 14.26 -1.92 -9.93
C ALA A 64 13.98 -3.42 -10.07
N THR A 65 13.46 -3.83 -11.23
CA THR A 65 13.23 -5.24 -11.53
C THR A 65 14.49 -5.81 -12.18
N ASP A 66 15.18 -6.71 -11.49
CA ASP A 66 16.33 -7.42 -12.02
C ASP A 66 15.89 -8.74 -12.70
N VAL A 67 16.31 -8.93 -13.95
CA VAL A 67 16.08 -10.17 -14.71
C VAL A 67 17.42 -10.82 -15.00
N THR A 68 17.62 -12.04 -14.50
CA THR A 68 18.84 -12.82 -14.71
C THR A 68 18.53 -14.05 -15.53
N THR A 69 19.31 -14.28 -16.60
CA THR A 69 19.28 -15.55 -17.33
C THR A 69 20.19 -16.55 -16.64
N GLU A 70 19.66 -17.69 -16.23
CA GLU A 70 20.42 -18.73 -15.53
C GLU A 70 20.61 -19.95 -16.44
N THR A 71 21.80 -20.56 -16.39
CA THR A 71 22.11 -21.80 -17.13
C THR A 71 22.15 -22.98 -16.16
N PRO A 72 21.04 -23.71 -15.98
CA PRO A 72 20.97 -24.85 -15.07
C PRO A 72 21.87 -25.99 -15.52
N ARG A 73 22.47 -26.72 -14.57
CA ARG A 73 23.21 -27.97 -14.86
C ARG A 73 22.32 -29.20 -14.78
N THR A 74 21.44 -29.32 -13.77
CA THR A 74 20.52 -30.47 -13.65
C THR A 74 19.35 -30.18 -12.71
N ILE A 75 18.12 -30.21 -13.22
CA ILE A 75 16.89 -30.12 -12.39
C ILE A 75 16.60 -31.38 -11.55
N ILE A 76 17.38 -32.45 -11.74
CA ILE A 76 17.12 -33.77 -11.15
C ILE A 76 17.84 -33.90 -9.81
N ASN A 77 17.06 -34.10 -8.75
CA ASN A 77 17.55 -34.50 -7.43
C ASN A 77 17.44 -36.01 -7.27
N TYR A 78 18.47 -36.64 -6.71
CA TYR A 78 18.50 -38.07 -6.42
C TYR A 78 18.20 -38.33 -4.95
N LEU A 79 17.28 -39.25 -4.68
CA LEU A 79 16.84 -39.64 -3.35
C LEU A 79 17.25 -41.08 -3.06
N SER A 80 17.72 -41.34 -1.84
CA SER A 80 18.14 -42.68 -1.38
C SER A 80 17.26 -43.22 -0.25
N SER A 81 16.01 -42.77 -0.17
CA SER A 81 15.12 -43.13 0.95
C SER A 81 14.43 -44.48 0.69
N PRO A 82 14.44 -45.41 1.65
CA PRO A 82 13.73 -46.68 1.52
C PRO A 82 12.20 -46.53 1.62
N PHE A 83 11.71 -45.35 2.02
CA PHE A 83 10.29 -45.07 2.21
C PHE A 83 9.64 -44.34 1.04
N VAL A 84 10.44 -43.93 0.06
CA VAL A 84 9.98 -43.16 -1.09
C VAL A 84 10.05 -44.07 -2.32
N GLY A 85 8.91 -44.30 -2.97
CA GLY A 85 8.79 -45.22 -4.12
C GLY A 85 9.44 -44.73 -5.41
N PHE A 86 10.30 -43.71 -5.35
CA PHE A 86 11.01 -43.13 -6.49
C PHE A 86 12.40 -42.66 -6.07
N ASP A 87 13.33 -42.68 -7.03
CA ASP A 87 14.73 -42.33 -6.85
C ASP A 87 15.06 -40.90 -7.31
N ARG A 88 14.13 -40.23 -7.99
CA ARG A 88 14.35 -38.93 -8.66
C ARG A 88 13.21 -37.95 -8.41
N THR A 89 13.56 -36.69 -8.16
CA THR A 89 12.62 -35.56 -8.10
C THR A 89 13.08 -34.41 -8.97
N ILE A 90 12.15 -33.51 -9.28
CA ILE A 90 12.43 -32.27 -10.00
C ILE A 90 12.53 -31.15 -8.97
N ASN A 91 13.65 -30.44 -8.96
CA ASN A 91 13.78 -29.15 -8.29
C ASN A 91 13.50 -28.04 -9.31
N PRO A 92 12.38 -27.31 -9.22
CA PRO A 92 12.05 -26.24 -10.16
C PRO A 92 12.97 -25.02 -10.04
N TYR A 93 13.83 -24.96 -9.01
CA TYR A 93 14.68 -23.81 -8.74
C TYR A 93 16.08 -23.98 -9.36
N ARG A 94 16.42 -23.08 -10.29
CA ARG A 94 17.76 -22.90 -10.90
C ARG A 94 18.40 -24.10 -11.62
N GLY A 95 17.70 -25.23 -11.78
CA GLY A 95 18.34 -26.46 -12.27
C GLY A 95 18.97 -27.22 -11.15
#